data_AF-A0A1L0B734-F1
#
_entry.id   AF-A0A1L0B734-F1
#
_cell.length_a   1.000
_cell.length_b   1.000
_cell.length_c   1.000
_cell.angle_alpha   90.00
_cell.angle_beta   90.00
_cell.angle_gamma   90.00
#
_symmetry.space_group_name_H-M   'P 1'
#
loop_
_entity.id
_entity.type
_entity.pdbx_description
1 polymer ?
#
loop_
_entity_poly.entity_id
_entity_poly.type
_entity_poly.pdbx_seq_one_letter_code
_entity_poly.pdbx_strand_id
1 'polypeptide(L)'
;MYFAPIICLALAAAAPTKRSNTCDFPSDKGLVSITPKSLNAGWAMSPDAKCTAGMYCPYACPPGQLMNQWDKSATSYTYPQSQNGGLYCNDDGSVSAPFDRDYCVDGTGTVKVDNKASKNVAFCQTVLPGDEAMLIPTNVDGGNSQTLAVPDENYWASTSAHYYINSLGISTDDACTWGSSNKAIGNWAPYVAGANMDSNGDTFVKIGWNPKYIESFSDLPSFGIRITCDDGDCDGLKCEIDPSSNGLNEVNSDNVSKGDGASYCVVTAKNKATAKIEVFSV
;
A
#
# COMPACT_ATOMS: atom_id res chain seq x y z
N MET A 1 74.82 6.47 -20.37
CA MET A 1 73.60 5.84 -20.93
C MET A 1 72.64 5.62 -19.77
N TYR A 2 71.60 6.45 -19.66
CA TYR A 2 70.42 6.18 -18.82
C TYR A 2 69.23 6.81 -19.55
N PHE A 3 68.33 5.96 -20.01
CA PHE A 3 67.11 6.35 -20.74
C PHE A 3 66.00 6.68 -19.73
N ALA A 4 65.35 7.82 -19.90
CA ALA A 4 64.13 8.18 -19.17
C ALA A 4 62.91 7.52 -19.82
N PRO A 5 61.97 6.92 -19.07
CA PRO A 5 60.78 6.32 -19.64
C PRO A 5 59.70 7.38 -19.88
N ILE A 6 59.13 7.37 -21.08
CA ILE A 6 57.95 8.16 -21.43
C ILE A 6 56.73 7.40 -20.90
N ILE A 7 56.04 8.00 -19.93
CA ILE A 7 54.74 7.51 -19.44
C ILE A 7 53.66 8.01 -20.40
N CYS A 8 53.14 7.13 -21.24
CA CYS A 8 51.90 7.37 -21.98
C CYS A 8 50.72 7.26 -21.00
N LEU A 9 50.09 8.39 -20.65
CA LEU A 9 48.76 8.38 -20.06
C LEU A 9 47.75 8.00 -21.16
N ALA A 10 47.22 6.78 -21.09
CA ALA A 10 46.04 6.40 -21.84
C ALA A 10 44.81 7.11 -21.22
N LEU A 11 44.24 8.06 -21.95
CA LEU A 11 42.89 8.57 -21.66
C LEU A 11 41.89 7.43 -21.91
N ALA A 12 41.45 6.78 -20.84
CA ALA A 12 40.30 5.89 -20.88
C ALA A 12 39.04 6.76 -21.13
N ALA A 13 38.56 6.76 -22.38
CA ALA A 13 37.24 7.30 -22.68
C ALA A 13 36.21 6.44 -21.94
N ALA A 14 35.46 7.03 -21.00
CA ALA A 14 34.32 6.37 -20.37
C ALA A 14 33.36 5.93 -21.48
N ALA A 15 33.01 4.64 -21.49
CA ALA A 15 32.01 4.13 -22.41
C ALA A 15 30.70 4.90 -22.20
N PRO A 16 29.97 5.25 -23.27
CA PRO A 16 28.69 5.92 -23.14
C PRO A 16 27.77 5.04 -22.29
N THR A 17 27.19 5.60 -21.23
CA THR A 17 26.14 4.95 -20.45
C THR A 17 25.03 4.57 -21.43
N LYS A 18 24.77 3.26 -21.60
CA LYS A 18 23.59 2.77 -22.33
C LYS A 18 22.39 3.54 -21.78
N ARG A 19 21.62 4.22 -22.64
CA ARG A 19 20.31 4.72 -22.23
C ARG A 19 19.54 3.49 -21.75
N SER A 20 19.24 3.43 -20.45
CA SER A 20 18.49 2.31 -19.91
C SER A 20 17.12 2.33 -20.57
N ASN A 21 16.76 1.23 -21.24
CA ASN A 21 15.43 1.09 -21.82
C ASN A 21 14.40 1.12 -20.68
N THR A 22 13.27 1.79 -20.89
CA THR A 22 12.15 1.80 -19.95
C THR A 22 11.10 0.81 -20.43
N CYS A 23 10.39 0.17 -19.50
CA CYS A 23 9.28 -0.69 -19.85
C CYS A 23 7.94 0.02 -19.71
N ASP A 24 7.10 -0.17 -20.73
CA ASP A 24 5.75 0.39 -20.75
C ASP A 24 4.83 -0.34 -19.78
N PHE A 25 3.99 0.42 -19.08
CA PHE A 25 2.97 -0.14 -18.22
C PHE A 25 1.92 -0.90 -19.07
N PRO A 26 1.58 -2.15 -18.73
CA PRO A 26 0.67 -2.97 -19.53
C PRO A 26 -0.80 -2.58 -19.28
N SER A 27 -1.20 -1.42 -19.83
CA SER A 27 -2.52 -0.81 -19.66
C SER A 27 -3.70 -1.64 -20.20
N ASP A 28 -3.43 -2.65 -21.02
CA ASP A 28 -4.43 -3.57 -21.59
C ASP A 28 -4.75 -4.77 -20.68
N LYS A 29 -4.12 -4.85 -19.49
CA LYS A 29 -4.24 -6.01 -18.58
C LYS A 29 -5.20 -5.81 -17.41
N GLY A 30 -6.03 -4.76 -17.43
CA GLY A 30 -6.98 -4.48 -16.35
C GLY A 30 -6.32 -4.02 -15.04
N LEU A 31 -5.07 -3.56 -15.11
CA LEU A 31 -4.32 -3.03 -13.97
C LEU A 31 -4.71 -1.57 -13.72
N VAL A 32 -4.49 -1.10 -12.49
CA VAL A 32 -4.71 0.29 -12.10
C VAL A 32 -3.45 1.10 -12.35
N SER A 33 -3.53 2.12 -13.19
CA SER A 33 -2.39 3.00 -13.48
C SER A 33 -2.18 4.01 -12.36
N ILE A 34 -0.99 4.02 -11.76
CA ILE A 34 -0.60 4.98 -10.72
C ILE A 34 0.09 6.18 -11.35
N THR A 35 -0.46 7.39 -11.15
CA THR A 35 0.10 8.66 -11.63
C THR A 35 0.68 8.60 -13.06
N PRO A 36 -0.08 8.13 -14.08
CA PRO A 36 0.45 7.76 -15.40
C PRO A 36 1.09 8.90 -16.20
N LYS A 37 0.93 10.15 -15.76
CA LYS A 37 1.55 11.34 -16.36
C LYS A 37 2.92 11.67 -15.76
N SER A 38 3.32 10.96 -14.71
CA SER A 38 4.60 11.12 -14.00
C SER A 38 5.66 10.14 -14.55
N LEU A 39 6.87 10.12 -13.98
CA LEU A 39 7.98 9.31 -14.49
C LEU A 39 7.74 7.80 -14.36
N ASN A 40 6.94 7.40 -13.37
CA ASN A 40 6.55 6.01 -13.16
C ASN A 40 5.56 5.49 -14.20
N ALA A 41 4.96 6.37 -15.03
CA ALA A 41 4.17 6.01 -16.21
C ALA A 41 3.07 4.95 -15.96
N GLY A 42 2.49 4.89 -14.76
CA GLY A 42 1.43 3.94 -14.39
C GLY A 42 1.87 2.81 -13.46
N TRP A 43 3.17 2.56 -13.33
CA TRP A 43 3.71 1.58 -12.39
C TRP A 43 3.46 2.02 -10.94
N ALA A 44 3.24 1.06 -10.04
CA ALA A 44 3.04 1.30 -8.60
C ALA A 44 4.39 1.58 -7.91
N MET A 45 5.06 2.64 -8.38
CA MET A 45 6.32 3.17 -7.91
C MET A 45 6.16 4.66 -7.65
N SER A 46 7.05 5.25 -6.85
CA SER A 46 7.01 6.69 -6.58
C SER A 46 6.99 7.51 -7.88
N PRO A 47 6.26 8.65 -7.97
CA PRO A 47 6.05 9.38 -9.23
C PRO A 47 7.32 9.85 -9.95
N ASP A 48 8.45 9.93 -9.25
CA ASP A 48 9.77 10.32 -9.76
C ASP A 48 10.65 9.11 -10.15
N ALA A 49 10.20 7.88 -9.91
CA ALA A 49 10.89 6.65 -10.28
C ALA A 49 10.48 6.20 -11.69
N LYS A 50 11.33 5.39 -12.34
CA LYS A 50 11.06 4.79 -13.66
C LYS A 50 11.20 3.28 -13.58
N CYS A 51 10.33 2.55 -14.29
CA CYS A 51 10.55 1.15 -14.57
C CYS A 51 11.59 1.01 -15.69
N THR A 52 12.83 0.64 -15.33
CA THR A 52 13.96 0.51 -16.25
C THR A 52 14.46 -0.92 -16.39
N ALA A 53 15.11 -1.22 -17.51
CA ALA A 53 15.68 -2.53 -17.79
C ALA A 53 16.51 -3.07 -16.61
N GLY A 54 16.31 -4.35 -16.30
CA GLY A 54 17.03 -5.08 -15.27
C GLY A 54 16.38 -5.07 -13.88
N MET A 55 15.23 -4.43 -13.72
CA MET A 55 14.51 -4.36 -12.44
C MET A 55 13.12 -4.99 -12.48
N TYR A 56 12.59 -5.28 -11.29
CA TYR A 56 11.19 -5.60 -11.10
C TYR A 56 10.38 -4.32 -10.88
N CYS A 57 9.22 -4.24 -11.54
CA CYS A 57 8.34 -3.09 -11.54
C CYS A 57 6.98 -3.50 -10.96
N PRO A 58 6.66 -3.08 -9.72
CA PRO A 58 5.38 -3.37 -9.09
C PRO A 58 4.24 -2.61 -9.78
N TYR A 59 3.04 -3.20 -9.72
CA TYR A 59 1.82 -2.64 -10.30
C TYR A 59 0.65 -2.77 -9.33
N ALA A 60 -0.40 -2.00 -9.58
CA ALA A 60 -1.61 -1.99 -8.77
C ALA A 60 -2.71 -2.85 -9.41
N CYS A 61 -3.36 -3.65 -8.58
CA CYS A 61 -4.57 -4.39 -8.95
C CYS A 61 -5.83 -3.61 -8.58
N PRO A 62 -6.99 -3.93 -9.19
CA PRO A 62 -8.28 -3.36 -8.80
C PRO A 62 -8.59 -3.55 -7.30
N PRO A 63 -9.46 -2.70 -6.70
CA PRO A 63 -9.87 -2.85 -5.32
C PRO A 63 -10.33 -4.28 -4.97
N GLY A 64 -9.87 -4.79 -3.84
CA GLY A 64 -10.13 -6.16 -3.40
C GLY A 64 -9.14 -7.21 -3.92
N GLN A 65 -8.24 -6.85 -4.84
CA GLN A 65 -7.26 -7.76 -5.44
C GLN A 65 -5.83 -7.45 -5.03
N LEU A 66 -4.98 -8.47 -5.02
CA LEU A 66 -3.56 -8.41 -4.70
C LEU A 66 -2.73 -8.65 -5.96
N MET A 67 -1.56 -8.01 -6.01
CA MET A 67 -0.55 -8.27 -7.03
C MET A 67 -0.07 -9.72 -6.94
N ASN A 68 -0.06 -10.45 -8.04
CA ASN A 68 0.23 -11.89 -8.07
C ASN A 68 1.51 -12.22 -8.86
N GLN A 69 2.41 -11.25 -9.02
CA GLN A 69 3.68 -11.40 -9.73
C GLN A 69 4.80 -10.74 -8.93
N TRP A 70 5.97 -11.37 -8.87
CA TRP A 70 7.16 -10.91 -8.16
C TRP A 70 8.36 -11.82 -8.50
N ASP A 71 9.55 -11.47 -8.06
CA ASP A 71 10.74 -12.30 -8.20
C ASP A 71 10.57 -13.64 -7.47
N LYS A 72 10.74 -14.76 -8.18
CA LYS A 72 10.65 -16.11 -7.58
C LYS A 72 11.62 -16.33 -6.41
N SER A 73 12.71 -15.58 -6.35
CA SER A 73 13.68 -15.64 -5.26
C SER A 73 13.30 -14.77 -4.05
N ALA A 74 12.33 -13.86 -4.19
CA ALA A 74 11.77 -13.09 -3.08
C ALA A 74 10.80 -13.96 -2.28
N THR A 75 11.33 -14.83 -1.42
CA THR A 75 10.53 -15.75 -0.60
C THR A 75 10.36 -15.31 0.84
N SER A 76 10.97 -14.19 1.23
CA SER A 76 10.91 -13.63 2.58
C SER A 76 10.87 -12.11 2.55
N TYR A 77 10.43 -11.53 3.66
CA TYR A 77 10.50 -10.09 3.91
C TYR A 77 11.94 -9.69 4.24
N THR A 78 12.80 -9.62 3.22
CA THR A 78 14.22 -9.31 3.39
C THR A 78 14.70 -8.39 2.29
N TYR A 79 15.27 -7.25 2.67
CA TYR A 79 15.86 -6.31 1.73
C TYR A 79 17.17 -6.87 1.14
N PRO A 80 17.45 -6.67 -0.17
CA PRO A 80 16.63 -5.95 -1.15
C PRO A 80 15.55 -6.81 -1.83
N GLN A 81 15.55 -8.12 -1.64
CA GLN A 81 14.65 -9.04 -2.37
C GLN A 81 13.17 -8.71 -2.18
N SER A 82 12.77 -8.24 -1.00
CA SER A 82 11.40 -7.80 -0.69
C SER A 82 10.89 -6.69 -1.60
N GLN A 83 11.78 -5.93 -2.25
CA GLN A 83 11.42 -4.87 -3.19
C GLN A 83 11.12 -5.38 -4.59
N ASN A 84 11.44 -6.64 -4.90
CA ASN A 84 11.32 -7.17 -6.25
C ASN A 84 9.90 -7.68 -6.57
N GLY A 85 8.92 -6.78 -6.47
CA GLY A 85 7.53 -7.04 -6.82
C GLY A 85 7.19 -6.77 -8.29
N GLY A 86 6.17 -7.44 -8.80
CA GLY A 86 5.57 -7.18 -10.10
C GLY A 86 6.29 -7.85 -11.27
N LEU A 87 6.42 -7.12 -12.38
CA LEU A 87 6.91 -7.64 -13.66
C LEU A 87 8.38 -7.30 -13.85
N TYR A 88 9.12 -8.20 -14.49
CA TYR A 88 10.52 -7.94 -14.81
C TYR A 88 10.62 -7.11 -16.08
N CYS A 89 11.36 -6.00 -16.02
CA CYS A 89 11.65 -5.18 -17.18
C CYS A 89 12.88 -5.71 -17.92
N ASN A 90 12.66 -6.28 -19.11
CA ASN A 90 13.71 -6.88 -19.93
C ASN A 90 14.63 -5.81 -20.55
N ASP A 91 15.82 -6.23 -20.96
CA ASP A 91 16.83 -5.36 -21.59
C ASP A 91 16.35 -4.65 -22.85
N ASP A 92 15.33 -5.19 -23.55
CA ASP A 92 14.76 -4.64 -24.77
C ASP A 92 13.55 -3.69 -24.54
N GLY A 93 13.15 -3.48 -23.28
CA GLY A 93 11.99 -2.66 -22.90
C GLY A 93 10.66 -3.42 -22.87
N SER A 94 10.65 -4.74 -23.11
CA SER A 94 9.47 -5.58 -22.89
C SER A 94 9.34 -6.02 -21.42
N VAL A 95 8.16 -6.47 -21.01
CA VAL A 95 7.90 -6.96 -19.65
C VAL A 95 7.71 -8.48 -19.63
N SER A 96 8.24 -9.14 -18.61
CA SER A 96 8.07 -10.56 -18.35
C SER A 96 7.31 -10.79 -17.05
N ALA A 97 6.25 -11.60 -17.08
CA ALA A 97 5.60 -12.12 -15.89
C ALA A 97 6.46 -13.26 -15.29
N PRO A 98 6.89 -13.17 -14.02
CA PRO A 98 7.71 -14.21 -13.41
C PRO A 98 6.98 -15.55 -13.29
N PHE A 99 5.68 -15.53 -13.01
CA PHE A 99 4.85 -16.73 -12.83
C PHE A 99 3.85 -16.89 -13.97
N ASP A 100 3.58 -18.16 -14.34
CA ASP A 100 2.51 -18.53 -15.26
C ASP A 100 1.16 -18.58 -14.52
N ARG A 101 0.66 -17.40 -14.15
CA ARG A 101 -0.62 -17.16 -13.48
C ARG A 101 -1.08 -15.73 -13.75
N ASP A 102 -2.30 -15.40 -13.34
CA ASP A 102 -2.86 -14.06 -13.53
C ASP A 102 -2.02 -12.97 -12.86
N TYR A 103 -2.14 -11.74 -13.35
CA TYR A 103 -1.50 -10.57 -12.73
C TYR A 103 -2.11 -10.24 -11.38
N CYS A 104 -3.42 -10.34 -11.26
CA CYS A 104 -4.14 -10.02 -10.04
C CYS A 104 -4.86 -11.26 -9.53
N VAL A 105 -4.93 -11.40 -8.22
CA VAL A 105 -5.72 -12.44 -7.55
C VAL A 105 -6.65 -11.78 -6.54
N ASP A 106 -7.87 -12.28 -6.40
CA ASP A 106 -8.77 -11.80 -5.37
C ASP A 106 -8.16 -12.04 -3.97
N GLY A 107 -8.26 -11.02 -3.12
CA GLY A 107 -8.06 -11.22 -1.68
C GLY A 107 -9.17 -12.07 -1.09
N THR A 108 -9.12 -12.27 0.23
CA THR A 108 -10.09 -13.14 0.93
C THR A 108 -11.54 -12.65 0.88
N GLY A 109 -11.76 -11.36 0.57
CA GLY A 109 -13.09 -10.74 0.52
C GLY A 109 -13.73 -10.47 1.89
N THR A 110 -12.99 -10.64 2.98
CA THR A 110 -13.50 -10.59 4.36
C THR A 110 -13.49 -9.19 4.99
N VAL A 111 -12.97 -8.17 4.29
CA VAL A 111 -12.98 -6.79 4.76
C VAL A 111 -13.53 -5.84 3.72
N LYS A 112 -14.46 -4.99 4.14
CA LYS A 112 -15.02 -3.90 3.32
C LYS A 112 -14.83 -2.56 4.01
N VAL A 113 -14.78 -1.49 3.23
CA VAL A 113 -15.00 -0.13 3.71
C VAL A 113 -16.45 0.23 3.46
N ASP A 114 -17.11 0.84 4.43
CA ASP A 114 -18.45 1.37 4.31
C ASP A 114 -18.43 2.87 4.64
N ASN A 115 -18.47 3.71 3.61
CA ASN A 115 -18.34 5.15 3.78
C ASN A 115 -19.72 5.79 4.02
N LYS A 116 -20.03 6.09 5.28
CA LYS A 116 -21.26 6.80 5.68
C LYS A 116 -21.16 8.32 5.51
N ALA A 117 -19.96 8.85 5.25
CA ALA A 117 -19.80 10.27 4.95
C ALA A 117 -20.33 10.61 3.54
N SER A 118 -20.54 11.89 3.27
CA SER A 118 -20.99 12.39 1.96
C SER A 118 -19.87 12.57 0.94
N LYS A 119 -18.62 12.67 1.40
CA LYS A 119 -17.42 12.83 0.57
C LYS A 119 -16.70 11.50 0.43
N ASN A 120 -15.92 11.35 -0.64
CA ASN A 120 -15.10 10.16 -0.83
C ASN A 120 -14.03 10.04 0.27
N VAL A 121 -13.55 8.82 0.49
CA VAL A 121 -12.37 8.51 1.32
C VAL A 121 -11.41 7.65 0.50
N ALA A 122 -10.12 7.95 0.59
CA ALA A 122 -9.07 7.20 -0.09
C ALA A 122 -8.31 6.32 0.90
N PHE A 123 -8.32 5.01 0.62
CA PHE A 123 -7.51 4.00 1.29
C PHE A 123 -6.33 3.67 0.37
N CYS A 124 -5.12 3.99 0.81
CA CYS A 124 -3.90 3.79 0.02
C CYS A 124 -3.12 2.60 0.57
N GLN A 125 -3.13 1.49 -0.16
CA GLN A 125 -2.41 0.28 0.20
C GLN A 125 -0.92 0.42 -0.10
N THR A 126 -0.08 -0.12 0.79
CA THR A 126 1.36 -0.25 0.53
C THR A 126 1.66 -1.26 -0.56
N VAL A 127 2.66 -0.95 -1.39
CA VAL A 127 3.12 -1.84 -2.46
C VAL A 127 4.02 -2.92 -1.85
N LEU A 128 3.52 -4.15 -1.76
CA LEU A 128 4.23 -5.29 -1.17
C LEU A 128 3.93 -6.60 -1.92
N PRO A 129 4.96 -7.35 -2.40
CA PRO A 129 6.38 -6.98 -2.46
C PRO A 129 6.63 -5.69 -3.25
N GLY A 130 7.58 -4.87 -2.82
CA GLY A 130 7.82 -3.55 -3.37
C GLY A 130 8.56 -2.61 -2.43
N ASP A 131 8.50 -1.32 -2.73
CA ASP A 131 9.15 -0.26 -1.95
C ASP A 131 8.35 0.16 -0.70
N GLU A 132 7.23 -0.52 -0.42
CA GLU A 132 6.30 -0.25 0.67
C GLU A 132 5.65 1.14 0.62
N ALA A 133 5.78 1.87 -0.49
CA ALA A 133 5.09 3.12 -0.68
C ALA A 133 3.56 2.88 -0.76
N MET A 134 2.79 3.78 -0.17
CA MET A 134 1.32 3.76 -0.13
C MET A 134 0.69 4.27 -1.43
N LEU A 135 0.85 3.51 -2.50
CA LEU A 135 0.54 3.95 -3.86
C LEU A 135 -0.70 3.30 -4.45
N ILE A 136 -1.13 2.14 -3.97
CA ILE A 136 -2.24 1.38 -4.56
C ILE A 136 -3.58 1.95 -4.05
N PRO A 137 -4.41 2.56 -4.90
CA PRO A 137 -5.56 3.31 -4.44
C PRO A 137 -6.83 2.46 -4.35
N THR A 138 -7.60 2.67 -3.28
CA THR A 138 -9.02 2.32 -3.21
C THR A 138 -9.81 3.58 -2.86
N ASN A 139 -10.57 4.09 -3.84
CA ASN A 139 -11.51 5.20 -3.62
C ASN A 139 -12.86 4.65 -3.18
N VAL A 140 -13.42 5.21 -2.10
CA VAL A 140 -14.77 4.86 -1.64
C VAL A 140 -15.60 6.13 -1.61
N ASP A 141 -16.46 6.30 -2.61
CA ASP A 141 -17.36 7.46 -2.68
C ASP A 141 -18.30 7.53 -1.47
N GLY A 142 -18.82 8.72 -1.20
CA GLY A 142 -19.75 8.93 -0.10
C GLY A 142 -21.03 8.09 -0.25
N GLY A 143 -21.44 7.41 0.81
CA GLY A 143 -22.58 6.51 0.82
C GLY A 143 -22.35 5.13 0.18
N ASN A 144 -21.14 4.86 -0.32
CA ASN A 144 -20.80 3.62 -1.00
C ASN A 144 -19.90 2.71 -0.16
N SER A 145 -19.70 1.48 -0.64
CA SER A 145 -18.77 0.52 -0.06
C SER A 145 -17.80 -0.04 -1.10
N GLN A 146 -16.63 -0.47 -0.66
CA GLN A 146 -15.63 -1.17 -1.48
C GLN A 146 -14.98 -2.30 -0.69
N THR A 147 -14.60 -3.38 -1.36
CA THR A 147 -13.81 -4.46 -0.75
C THR A 147 -12.34 -4.06 -0.67
N LEU A 148 -11.68 -4.32 0.46
CA LEU A 148 -10.24 -4.17 0.58
C LEU A 148 -9.53 -5.48 0.21
N ALA A 149 -8.35 -5.36 -0.37
CA ALA A 149 -7.50 -6.51 -0.61
C ALA A 149 -6.95 -7.02 0.73
N VAL A 150 -7.25 -8.27 1.04
CA VAL A 150 -6.80 -8.93 2.27
C VAL A 150 -6.06 -10.20 1.86
N PRO A 151 -4.77 -10.34 2.19
CA PRO A 151 -4.02 -11.57 1.93
C PRO A 151 -4.41 -12.66 2.91
N ASP A 152 -4.36 -13.91 2.43
CA ASP A 152 -4.26 -15.09 3.28
C ASP A 152 -2.77 -15.42 3.54
N GLU A 153 -2.53 -16.45 4.36
CA GLU A 153 -1.18 -16.93 4.67
C GLU A 153 -0.37 -17.42 3.45
N ASN A 154 -1.01 -17.71 2.31
CA ASN A 154 -0.36 -18.17 1.09
C ASN A 154 0.13 -17.02 0.20
N TYR A 155 -0.33 -15.79 0.48
CA TYR A 155 0.19 -14.62 -0.18
C TYR A 155 1.68 -14.42 0.16
N TRP A 156 2.36 -13.64 -0.69
CA TRP A 156 3.80 -13.40 -0.63
C TRP A 156 4.33 -13.22 0.81
N ALA A 157 5.24 -14.12 1.22
CA ALA A 157 5.88 -14.16 2.53
C ALA A 157 4.90 -14.13 3.74
N SER A 158 3.67 -14.64 3.56
CA SER A 158 2.60 -14.65 4.58
C SER A 158 2.35 -13.26 5.18
N THR A 159 2.46 -12.22 4.36
CA THR A 159 2.35 -10.83 4.77
C THR A 159 0.90 -10.38 4.95
N SER A 160 0.71 -9.24 5.60
CA SER A 160 -0.57 -8.55 5.72
C SER A 160 -0.66 -7.37 4.74
N ALA A 161 -1.89 -6.95 4.43
CA ALA A 161 -2.10 -5.68 3.75
C ALA A 161 -2.08 -4.53 4.76
N HIS A 162 -1.47 -3.42 4.39
CA HIS A 162 -1.45 -2.18 5.17
C HIS A 162 -2.04 -1.03 4.34
N TYR A 163 -2.83 -0.18 4.98
CA TYR A 163 -3.54 0.93 4.35
C TYR A 163 -3.35 2.22 5.12
N TYR A 164 -3.17 3.32 4.40
CA TYR A 164 -3.28 4.68 4.92
C TYR A 164 -4.65 5.25 4.56
N ILE A 165 -5.38 5.75 5.55
CA ILE A 165 -6.74 6.25 5.40
C ILE A 165 -6.70 7.77 5.42
N ASN A 166 -6.87 8.37 4.25
CA ASN A 166 -6.76 9.81 4.06
C ASN A 166 -8.05 10.54 4.49
N SER A 167 -7.93 11.84 4.72
CA SER A 167 -9.07 12.69 5.06
C SER A 167 -10.13 12.70 3.95
N LEU A 168 -11.39 12.90 4.35
CA LEU A 168 -12.53 12.97 3.45
C LEU A 168 -12.37 14.04 2.36
N GLY A 169 -12.73 13.70 1.12
CA GLY A 169 -12.71 14.62 -0.02
C GLY A 169 -11.37 14.73 -0.74
N ILE A 170 -10.35 13.99 -0.32
CA ILE A 170 -9.05 13.95 -1.01
C ILE A 170 -9.11 12.87 -2.10
N SER A 171 -8.74 13.23 -3.33
CA SER A 171 -8.71 12.30 -4.47
C SER A 171 -7.64 11.23 -4.26
N THR A 172 -7.76 10.06 -4.89
CA THR A 172 -6.71 9.03 -4.83
C THR A 172 -5.38 9.48 -5.45
N ASP A 173 -5.44 10.33 -6.49
CA ASP A 173 -4.25 10.88 -7.15
C ASP A 173 -3.45 11.79 -6.20
N ASP A 174 -4.13 12.48 -5.28
CA ASP A 174 -3.48 13.29 -4.25
C ASP A 174 -3.15 12.46 -3.00
N ALA A 175 -4.08 11.61 -2.55
CA ALA A 175 -4.00 10.88 -1.30
C ALA A 175 -2.93 9.78 -1.31
N CYS A 176 -2.79 9.05 -2.42
CA CYS A 176 -1.86 7.92 -2.53
C CYS A 176 -0.51 8.37 -3.10
N THR A 177 0.01 9.45 -2.51
CA THR A 177 1.32 10.04 -2.81
C THR A 177 2.01 10.46 -1.52
N TRP A 178 3.33 10.62 -1.56
CA TRP A 178 4.10 11.04 -0.38
C TRP A 178 3.64 12.39 0.16
N GLY A 179 3.24 12.39 1.43
CA GLY A 179 2.90 13.60 2.18
C GLY A 179 4.13 14.23 2.83
N SER A 180 3.88 15.07 3.81
CA SER A 180 4.92 15.75 4.59
C SER A 180 4.36 16.19 5.94
N SER A 181 5.23 16.64 6.85
CA SER A 181 4.82 17.16 8.16
C SER A 181 3.95 18.43 8.10
N ASN A 182 3.76 19.03 6.92
CA ASN A 182 2.85 20.14 6.68
C ASN A 182 1.66 19.77 5.77
N LYS A 183 1.55 18.51 5.32
CA LYS A 183 0.49 18.01 4.44
C LYS A 183 0.11 16.57 4.85
N ALA A 184 -0.96 16.46 5.64
CA ALA A 184 -1.45 15.20 6.22
C ALA A 184 -2.14 14.27 5.19
N ILE A 185 -1.37 13.78 4.22
CA ILE A 185 -1.80 12.84 3.18
C ILE A 185 -0.82 11.67 3.07
N GLY A 186 -1.23 10.59 2.40
CA GLY A 186 -0.40 9.43 2.13
C GLY A 186 0.17 8.86 3.43
N ASN A 187 1.49 8.79 3.53
CA ASN A 187 2.17 8.28 4.72
C ASN A 187 2.02 9.18 5.97
N TRP A 188 1.49 10.40 5.82
CA TRP A 188 1.07 11.29 6.91
C TRP A 188 -0.46 11.36 7.06
N ALA A 189 -1.22 10.47 6.44
CA ALA A 189 -2.66 10.39 6.65
C ALA A 189 -3.01 10.13 8.13
N PRO A 190 -4.20 10.55 8.62
CA PRO A 190 -4.52 10.46 10.05
C PRO A 190 -4.55 9.05 10.62
N TYR A 191 -5.12 8.12 9.86
CA TYR A 191 -5.34 6.75 10.31
C TYR A 191 -4.67 5.74 9.40
N VAL A 192 -4.47 4.55 9.97
CA VAL A 192 -4.01 3.37 9.26
C VAL A 192 -4.94 2.20 9.53
N ALA A 193 -5.01 1.29 8.57
CA ALA A 193 -5.60 -0.03 8.75
C ALA A 193 -4.62 -1.13 8.34
N GLY A 194 -4.84 -2.34 8.85
CA GLY A 194 -4.13 -3.52 8.39
C GLY A 194 -5.01 -4.76 8.49
N ALA A 195 -4.81 -5.71 7.57
CA ALA A 195 -5.58 -6.94 7.58
C ALA A 195 -4.84 -8.14 6.98
N ASN A 196 -5.10 -9.32 7.53
CA ASN A 196 -4.72 -10.63 6.99
C ASN A 196 -5.66 -11.71 7.51
N MET A 197 -5.75 -12.83 6.79
CA MET A 197 -6.49 -14.02 7.20
C MET A 197 -5.53 -15.19 7.46
N ASP A 198 -5.77 -15.95 8.52
CA ASP A 198 -5.02 -17.18 8.81
C ASP A 198 -5.62 -18.42 8.12
N SER A 199 -4.98 -19.58 8.33
CA SER A 199 -5.44 -20.89 7.84
C SER A 199 -6.81 -21.31 8.37
N ASN A 200 -7.24 -20.79 9.54
CA ASN A 200 -8.54 -21.11 10.12
C ASN A 200 -9.67 -20.30 9.46
N GLY A 201 -9.32 -19.31 8.64
CA GLY A 201 -10.26 -18.37 8.04
C GLY A 201 -10.58 -17.19 8.95
N ASP A 202 -9.81 -16.98 10.03
CA ASP A 202 -9.98 -15.85 10.92
C ASP A 202 -9.25 -14.65 10.33
N THR A 203 -9.99 -13.58 10.09
CA THR A 203 -9.44 -12.32 9.56
C THR A 203 -9.19 -11.34 10.70
N PHE A 204 -7.95 -10.91 10.86
CA PHE A 204 -7.55 -9.90 11.83
C PHE A 204 -7.60 -8.53 11.16
N VAL A 205 -8.39 -7.60 11.69
CA VAL A 205 -8.56 -6.26 11.14
C VAL A 205 -8.14 -5.24 12.20
N LYS A 206 -7.07 -4.49 11.89
CA LYS A 206 -6.56 -3.41 12.72
C LYS A 206 -7.03 -2.07 12.16
N ILE A 207 -7.45 -1.17 13.03
CA ILE A 207 -7.49 0.27 12.77
C ILE A 207 -6.72 1.01 13.86
N GLY A 208 -6.10 2.14 13.52
CA GLY A 208 -5.32 2.91 14.47
C GLY A 208 -4.95 4.29 13.96
N TRP A 209 -4.43 5.10 14.88
CA TRP A 209 -3.76 6.34 14.51
C TRP A 209 -2.46 6.05 13.76
N ASN A 210 -2.10 6.93 12.84
CA ASN A 210 -0.79 6.90 12.19
C ASN A 210 0.26 7.57 13.10
N PRO A 211 1.36 6.89 13.47
CA PRO A 211 2.47 7.49 14.21
C PRO A 211 2.95 8.83 13.64
N LYS A 212 3.11 8.91 12.30
CA LYS A 212 3.56 10.15 11.65
C LYS A 212 2.58 11.30 11.80
N TYR A 213 1.27 11.00 11.85
CA TYR A 213 0.26 12.03 12.04
C TYR A 213 0.35 12.60 13.45
N ILE A 214 0.34 11.74 14.46
CA ILE A 214 0.37 12.18 15.87
C ILE A 214 1.67 12.87 16.27
N GLU A 215 2.77 12.62 15.56
CA GLU A 215 4.05 13.31 15.75
C GLU A 215 4.08 14.72 15.11
N SER A 216 3.35 14.91 14.01
CA SER A 216 3.48 16.11 13.16
C SER A 216 2.31 17.08 13.27
N PHE A 217 1.13 16.60 13.66
CA PHE A 217 -0.11 17.37 13.66
C PHE A 217 -0.80 17.30 15.02
N SER A 218 -1.42 18.42 15.41
CA SER A 218 -2.24 18.53 16.62
C SER A 218 -3.74 18.53 16.34
N ASP A 219 -4.13 18.70 15.07
CA ASP A 219 -5.54 18.84 14.69
C ASP A 219 -6.23 17.48 14.70
N LEU A 220 -7.48 17.47 15.15
CA LEU A 220 -8.35 16.31 15.04
C LEU A 220 -8.94 16.21 13.62
N PRO A 221 -8.96 15.01 13.01
CA PRO A 221 -9.64 14.82 11.72
C PRO A 221 -11.14 15.11 11.83
N SER A 222 -11.74 15.57 10.73
CA SER A 222 -13.20 15.80 10.62
C SER A 222 -14.00 14.53 10.30
N PHE A 223 -13.42 13.36 10.56
CA PHE A 223 -14.04 12.07 10.34
C PHE A 223 -13.49 11.04 11.33
N GLY A 224 -14.32 10.06 11.67
CA GLY A 224 -13.93 8.90 12.47
C GLY A 224 -14.00 7.61 11.68
N ILE A 225 -13.46 6.56 12.27
CA ILE A 225 -13.51 5.20 11.74
C ILE A 225 -13.83 4.20 12.84
N ARG A 226 -14.58 3.14 12.52
CA ARG A 226 -14.84 2.03 13.43
C ARG A 226 -14.97 0.72 12.69
N ILE A 227 -14.71 -0.38 13.39
CA ILE A 227 -14.98 -1.71 12.86
C ILE A 227 -16.37 -2.18 13.29
N THR A 228 -17.20 -2.54 12.31
CA THR A 228 -18.49 -3.20 12.50
C THR A 228 -18.45 -4.59 11.86
N CYS A 229 -19.41 -5.43 12.23
CA CYS A 229 -19.53 -6.79 11.74
C CYS A 229 -21.02 -7.11 11.62
N ASP A 230 -21.51 -7.23 10.40
CA ASP A 230 -22.92 -7.54 10.14
C ASP A 230 -23.13 -9.05 10.38
N ASP A 231 -23.85 -9.40 11.45
CA ASP A 231 -24.33 -10.76 11.75
C ASP A 231 -23.24 -11.87 11.83
N GLY A 232 -21.97 -11.47 11.91
CA GLY A 232 -20.81 -12.37 11.94
C GLY A 232 -20.26 -12.61 13.35
N ASP A 233 -19.53 -13.72 13.50
CA ASP A 233 -18.77 -14.07 14.70
C ASP A 233 -17.49 -13.21 14.75
N CYS A 234 -17.58 -12.05 15.39
CA CYS A 234 -16.49 -11.09 15.51
C CYS A 234 -16.10 -10.83 16.97
N ASP A 235 -14.83 -11.06 17.29
CA ASP A 235 -14.23 -10.77 18.59
C ASP A 235 -13.54 -9.40 18.59
N GLY A 236 -13.53 -8.73 19.74
CA GLY A 236 -12.85 -7.43 19.89
C GLY A 236 -13.62 -6.22 19.35
N LEU A 237 -14.93 -6.38 19.11
CA LEU A 237 -15.84 -5.28 18.76
C LEU A 237 -15.84 -4.19 19.85
N LYS A 238 -16.37 -3.00 19.48
CA LYS A 238 -16.01 -1.70 20.06
C LYS A 238 -14.55 -1.36 19.73
N CYS A 239 -14.26 -1.18 18.45
CA CYS A 239 -12.96 -0.71 17.99
C CYS A 239 -13.22 0.52 17.13
N GLU A 240 -13.04 1.70 17.73
CA GLU A 240 -13.49 2.97 17.17
C GLU A 240 -12.52 4.12 17.48
N ILE A 241 -12.36 5.01 16.51
CA ILE A 241 -11.72 6.31 16.64
C ILE A 241 -12.75 7.35 16.23
N ASP A 242 -13.25 8.12 17.18
CA ASP A 242 -14.27 9.14 16.97
C ASP A 242 -13.76 10.51 17.47
N PRO A 243 -13.27 11.40 16.58
CA PRO A 243 -12.77 12.70 17.00
C PRO A 243 -13.81 13.63 17.66
N SER A 244 -15.10 13.31 17.63
CA SER A 244 -16.13 14.06 18.37
C SER A 244 -16.14 13.74 19.87
N SER A 245 -15.61 12.58 20.25
CA SER A 245 -15.58 12.08 21.63
C SER A 245 -14.17 11.70 22.13
N ASN A 246 -13.21 11.52 21.24
CA ASN A 246 -11.83 11.15 21.50
C ASN A 246 -10.86 12.31 21.23
N GLY A 247 -9.84 12.41 22.08
CA GLY A 247 -8.66 13.24 21.82
C GLY A 247 -7.73 12.64 20.75
N LEU A 248 -6.67 13.38 20.42
CA LEU A 248 -5.64 12.90 19.51
C LEU A 248 -5.01 11.63 20.09
N ASN A 249 -4.82 10.61 19.25
CA ASN A 249 -4.21 9.34 19.64
C ASN A 249 -5.02 8.50 20.65
N GLU A 250 -6.32 8.75 20.77
CA GLU A 250 -7.24 7.94 21.57
C GLU A 250 -8.06 6.98 20.69
N VAL A 251 -8.35 5.80 21.23
CA VAL A 251 -9.14 4.74 20.59
C VAL A 251 -10.13 4.24 21.63
N ASN A 252 -11.41 4.16 21.28
CA ASN A 252 -12.42 3.52 22.10
C ASN A 252 -12.42 2.01 21.82
N SER A 253 -11.80 1.24 22.71
CA SER A 253 -11.83 -0.23 22.67
C SER A 253 -11.54 -0.90 24.01
N ASP A 254 -12.05 -2.12 24.17
CA ASP A 254 -11.70 -3.02 25.26
C ASP A 254 -10.30 -3.66 25.07
N ASN A 255 -9.67 -3.51 23.89
CA ASN A 255 -8.38 -4.09 23.53
C ASN A 255 -7.35 -3.09 22.94
N VAL A 256 -7.37 -1.84 23.42
CA VAL A 256 -6.41 -0.81 22.98
C VAL A 256 -4.97 -1.25 23.23
N SER A 257 -4.13 -1.08 22.21
CA SER A 257 -2.69 -1.28 22.28
C SER A 257 -1.96 -0.13 21.58
N LYS A 258 -0.62 -0.08 21.70
CA LYS A 258 0.22 0.96 21.08
C LYS A 258 1.33 0.35 20.25
N GLY A 259 1.61 0.96 19.10
CA GLY A 259 2.76 0.66 18.24
C GLY A 259 3.36 1.98 17.78
N ASP A 260 4.66 2.15 17.96
CA ASP A 260 5.37 3.42 17.68
C ASP A 260 4.66 4.66 18.29
N GLY A 261 4.16 4.50 19.51
CA GLY A 261 3.43 5.55 20.23
C GLY A 261 1.97 5.75 19.81
N ALA A 262 1.54 5.21 18.66
CA ALA A 262 0.19 5.34 18.16
C ALA A 262 -0.76 4.25 18.67
N SER A 263 -1.94 4.66 19.13
CA SER A 263 -2.98 3.78 19.65
C SER A 263 -3.75 3.11 18.51
N TYR A 264 -4.06 1.83 18.71
CA TYR A 264 -4.84 1.02 17.78
C TYR A 264 -5.70 -0.02 18.52
N CYS A 265 -6.65 -0.60 17.81
CA CYS A 265 -7.43 -1.76 18.25
C CYS A 265 -7.53 -2.79 17.11
N VAL A 266 -7.93 -4.01 17.46
CA VAL A 266 -8.03 -5.13 16.51
C VAL A 266 -9.36 -5.84 16.69
N VAL A 267 -10.03 -6.15 15.59
CA VAL A 267 -11.20 -7.05 15.55
C VAL A 267 -10.80 -8.32 14.80
N THR A 268 -11.23 -9.47 15.30
CA THR A 268 -11.08 -10.74 14.60
C THR A 268 -12.43 -11.18 14.06
N ALA A 269 -12.60 -11.19 12.73
CA ALA A 269 -13.76 -11.76 12.07
C ALA A 269 -13.51 -13.24 11.80
N LYS A 270 -14.19 -14.11 12.54
CA LYS A 270 -13.92 -15.55 12.52
C LYS A 270 -14.56 -16.26 11.35
N ASN A 271 -14.00 -17.42 10.96
CA ASN A 271 -14.63 -18.34 10.01
C ASN A 271 -15.08 -17.67 8.70
N LYS A 272 -14.25 -16.76 8.16
CA LYS A 272 -14.53 -15.95 6.96
C LYS A 272 -15.73 -15.01 7.08
N ALA A 273 -16.13 -14.65 8.30
CA ALA A 273 -17.05 -13.54 8.53
C ALA A 273 -16.49 -12.25 7.91
N THR A 274 -17.40 -11.34 7.53
CA THR A 274 -17.01 -10.07 6.93
C THR A 274 -17.01 -8.97 7.99
N ALA A 275 -15.85 -8.32 8.19
CA ALA A 275 -15.75 -7.07 8.93
C ALA A 275 -15.88 -5.88 7.98
N LYS A 276 -16.39 -4.77 8.51
CA LYS A 276 -16.47 -3.49 7.81
C LYS A 276 -15.72 -2.42 8.58
N ILE A 277 -14.85 -1.69 7.91
CA ILE A 277 -14.34 -0.40 8.39
C ILE A 277 -15.37 0.65 7.97
N GLU A 278 -16.21 1.05 8.91
CA GLU A 278 -17.14 2.16 8.71
C GLU A 278 -16.41 3.49 8.85
N VAL A 279 -16.62 4.39 7.90
CA VAL A 279 -16.09 5.75 7.89
C VAL A 279 -17.25 6.72 8.07
N PHE A 280 -17.16 7.67 8.99
CA PHE A 280 -18.24 8.62 9.28
C PHE A 280 -17.71 10.03 9.51
N SER A 281 -18.50 11.06 9.19
CA SER A 281 -18.16 12.46 9.48
C SER A 281 -18.42 12.80 10.95
N VAL A 282 -17.63 13.73 11.50
CA VAL A 282 -17.86 14.34 12.83
C VAL A 282 -18.17 15.83 12.75
#